data_AF-A0A8S3HBB9-F1
#
_entry.id   AF-A0A8S3HBB9-F1
#
_cell.length_a   1.000
_cell.length_b   1.000
_cell.length_c   1.000
_cell.angle_alpha   90.00
_cell.angle_beta   90.00
_cell.angle_gamma   90.00
#
_symmetry.space_group_name_H-M   'P 1'
#
loop_
_entity.id
_entity.type
_entity.pdbx_description
1 polymer ?
#
loop_
_entity_poly.entity_id
_entity_poly.type
_entity_poly.pdbx_seq_one_letter_code
_entity_poly.pdbx_strand_id
1 'polypeptide(L)'
;LRPGRFDKLIYIGISNDHNDRRQMFQALTQKFKIVEEEFDADAFVRACPLNMTGADFYALASGAYLSAIRRLITNNQEKDDEYDQIVHLIKSDF
;
A
#
# COMPACT_ATOMS: atom_id res chain seq x y z
N LEU A 1 21.61 -27.99 -8.30
CA LEU A 1 21.18 -27.48 -9.62
C LEU A 1 22.25 -27.83 -10.64
N ARG A 2 21.90 -28.47 -11.76
CA ARG A 2 22.89 -28.88 -12.76
C ARG A 2 23.42 -27.62 -13.48
N PRO A 3 24.75 -27.40 -13.55
CA PRO A 3 25.31 -26.28 -14.31
C PRO A 3 24.88 -26.37 -15.78
N GLY A 4 24.42 -25.26 -16.38
CA GLY A 4 24.00 -25.18 -17.79
C GLY A 4 22.48 -25.13 -18.08
N ARG A 5 21.62 -25.02 -17.06
CA ARG A 5 20.16 -24.79 -17.23
C ARG A 5 19.65 -23.50 -16.55
N PHE A 6 20.50 -22.88 -15.74
CA PHE A 6 20.26 -21.61 -15.09
C PHE A 6 21.48 -20.73 -15.38
N ASP A 7 21.40 -19.98 -16.48
CA ASP A 7 22.54 -19.21 -16.97
C ASP A 7 22.93 -18.07 -16.01
N LYS A 8 21.96 -17.54 -15.24
CA LYS A 8 22.20 -16.52 -14.22
C LYS A 8 21.24 -16.71 -13.04
N LEU A 9 21.75 -16.57 -11.83
CA LEU A 9 20.96 -16.45 -10.60
C LEU A 9 21.02 -14.99 -10.17
N ILE A 10 19.87 -14.32 -10.08
CA ILE A 10 19.76 -12.95 -9.57
C ILE A 10 19.14 -13.03 -8.18
N TYR A 11 19.89 -12.59 -7.18
CA TYR A 11 19.39 -12.43 -5.83
C TYR A 11 18.81 -11.01 -5.68
N ILE A 12 17.59 -10.92 -5.16
CA ILE A 12 16.94 -9.65 -4.84
C ILE A 12 16.73 -9.64 -3.33
N GLY A 13 17.48 -8.77 -2.65
CA GLY A 13 17.35 -8.56 -1.21
C GLY A 13 16.16 -7.65 -0.86
N ILE A 14 15.88 -7.53 0.43
CA ILE A 14 14.92 -6.54 0.95
C ILE A 14 15.55 -5.15 0.81
N SER A 15 14.80 -4.20 0.27
CA SER A 15 15.24 -2.80 0.17
C SER A 15 15.32 -2.18 1.57
N ASN A 16 16.53 -1.83 2.00
CA ASN A 16 16.75 -1.13 3.27
C ASN A 16 16.73 0.40 3.11
N ASP A 17 16.75 0.91 1.88
CA ASP A 17 16.69 2.35 1.62
C ASP A 17 15.26 2.89 1.73
N HIS A 18 15.10 4.01 2.42
CA HIS A 18 13.81 4.66 2.59
C HIS A 18 13.26 5.18 1.27
N ASN A 19 14.11 5.64 0.35
CA ASN A 19 13.65 6.15 -0.94
C ASN A 19 13.11 5.04 -1.85
N ASP A 20 13.78 3.88 -1.87
CA ASP A 20 13.27 2.70 -2.58
C ASP A 20 11.94 2.20 -1.99
N ARG A 21 11.84 2.16 -0.66
CA ARG A 21 10.59 1.78 0.02
C ARG A 21 9.47 2.80 -0.24
N ARG A 22 9.80 4.08 -0.34
CA ARG A 22 8.86 5.16 -0.70
C ARG A 22 8.31 4.98 -2.11
N GLN A 23 9.19 4.69 -3.08
CA GLN A 23 8.78 4.39 -4.45
C GLN A 23 7.93 3.13 -4.53
N MET A 24 8.27 2.08 -3.78
CA MET A 24 7.48 0.85 -3.70
C MET A 24 6.08 1.12 -3.15
N PHE A 25 5.98 1.85 -2.04
CA PHE A 25 4.71 2.26 -1.47
C PHE A 25 3.90 3.10 -2.46
N GLN A 26 4.53 4.08 -3.12
CA GLN A 26 3.88 4.92 -4.13
C GLN A 26 3.37 4.10 -5.33
N ALA A 27 4.12 3.10 -5.78
CA ALA A 27 3.69 2.22 -6.87
C ALA A 27 2.46 1.39 -6.49
N LEU A 28 2.38 0.95 -5.23
CA LEU A 28 1.23 0.21 -4.70
C LEU A 28 0.00 1.11 -4.52
N THR A 29 0.20 2.36 -4.12
CA THR A 29 -0.88 3.32 -3.85
C THR A 29 -1.20 4.24 -5.04
N GLN A 30 -0.60 4.02 -6.22
CA GLN A 30 -0.72 4.95 -7.37
C GLN A 30 -2.17 5.20 -7.83
N LYS A 31 -3.08 4.24 -7.58
CA LYS A 31 -4.50 4.34 -7.93
C LYS A 31 -5.39 4.80 -6.76
N PHE A 32 -4.81 4.96 -5.57
CA PHE A 32 -5.56 5.33 -4.38
C PHE A 32 -5.75 6.83 -4.31
N LYS A 33 -6.90 7.27 -3.82
CA LYS A 33 -7.16 8.69 -3.53
C LYS A 33 -6.88 8.94 -2.05
N ILE A 34 -5.61 9.17 -1.72
CA ILE A 34 -5.19 9.45 -0.34
C ILE A 34 -5.38 10.95 -0.06
N VAL A 35 -5.99 11.29 1.08
CA VAL A 35 -6.12 12.67 1.54
C VAL A 35 -4.77 13.15 2.06
N GLU A 36 -4.08 13.98 1.27
CA GLU A 36 -2.69 14.41 1.56
C GLU A 36 -2.55 15.19 2.88
N GLU A 37 -3.59 15.92 3.29
CA GLU A 37 -3.62 16.65 4.57
C GLU A 37 -3.61 15.71 5.80
N GLU A 38 -4.11 14.48 5.64
CA GLU A 38 -4.22 13.49 6.70
C GLU A 38 -3.02 12.51 6.70
N PHE A 39 -2.32 12.34 5.57
CA PHE A 39 -1.35 11.27 5.39
C PHE A 39 -0.01 11.74 4.79
N ASP A 40 1.00 11.82 5.66
CA ASP A 40 2.41 11.93 5.24
C ASP A 40 2.98 10.54 4.96
N ALA A 41 3.09 10.22 3.68
CA ALA A 41 3.57 8.93 3.22
C ALA A 41 5.09 8.73 3.43
N ASP A 42 5.87 9.81 3.51
CA ASP A 42 7.30 9.72 3.84
C ASP A 42 7.49 9.42 5.33
N ALA A 43 6.69 10.03 6.20
CA ALA A 43 6.66 9.68 7.62
C ALA A 43 6.17 8.24 7.85
N PHE A 44 5.15 7.80 7.12
CA PHE A 44 4.64 6.43 7.19
C PHE A 44 5.72 5.39 6.84
N VAL A 45 6.38 5.54 5.69
CA VAL A 45 7.43 4.61 5.24
C VAL A 45 8.64 4.59 6.20
N ARG A 46 8.97 5.73 6.82
CA ARG A 46 10.00 5.80 7.88
C ARG A 46 9.60 5.04 9.16
N ALA A 47 8.31 5.03 9.50
CA ALA A 47 7.81 4.32 10.68
C ALA A 47 7.70 2.79 10.46
N CYS A 48 7.54 2.33 9.21
CA CYS A 48 7.48 0.92 8.88
C CYS A 48 8.80 0.18 9.23
N PRO A 49 8.75 -1.05 9.78
CA PRO A 49 9.93 -1.87 10.03
C PRO A 49 10.81 -2.10 8.79
N LEU A 50 12.13 -2.08 8.95
CA LEU A 50 13.10 -2.24 7.85
C LEU A 50 13.08 -3.63 7.21
N ASN A 51 12.61 -4.65 7.94
CA ASN A 51 12.49 -6.02 7.43
C ASN A 51 11.20 -6.25 6.63
N MET A 52 10.39 -5.22 6.40
CA MET A 52 9.20 -5.33 5.55
C MET A 52 9.58 -5.53 4.09
N THR A 53 8.92 -6.50 3.47
CA THR A 53 9.02 -6.84 2.06
C THR A 53 7.93 -6.13 1.24
N GLY A 54 8.03 -6.22 -0.09
CA GLY A 54 6.96 -5.71 -0.96
C GLY A 54 5.60 -6.40 -0.76
N ALA A 55 5.60 -7.66 -0.30
CA ALA A 55 4.36 -8.35 0.05
C ALA A 55 3.68 -7.73 1.29
N ASP A 56 4.47 -7.31 2.27
CA ASP A 56 3.96 -6.66 3.48
C ASP A 56 3.36 -5.28 3.13
N PHE A 57 4.04 -4.51 2.28
CA PHE A 57 3.49 -3.23 1.79
C PHE A 57 2.22 -3.43 0.97
N TYR A 58 2.13 -4.48 0.16
CA TYR A 58 0.91 -4.82 -0.57
C TYR A 58 -0.25 -5.18 0.37
N ALA A 59 0.03 -5.97 1.41
CA ALA A 59 -0.96 -6.34 2.42
C ALA A 59 -1.48 -5.10 3.17
N LEU A 60 -0.60 -4.17 3.55
CA LEU A 60 -1.00 -2.90 4.17
C LEU A 60 -1.87 -2.06 3.23
N ALA A 61 -1.42 -1.84 1.99
CA ALA A 61 -2.15 -1.02 1.03
C ALA A 61 -3.55 -1.61 0.72
N SER A 62 -3.63 -2.92 0.48
CA SER A 62 -4.91 -3.60 0.24
C SER A 62 -5.82 -3.59 1.47
N GLY A 63 -5.26 -3.80 2.66
CA GLY A 63 -5.99 -3.69 3.93
C GLY A 63 -6.57 -2.29 4.15
N ALA A 64 -5.77 -1.25 3.89
CA ALA A 64 -6.22 0.13 4.01
C ALA A 64 -7.36 0.46 3.04
N TYR A 65 -7.27 0.00 1.79
CA TYR A 65 -8.34 0.16 0.83
C TYR A 65 -9.65 -0.51 1.28
N LEU A 66 -9.56 -1.72 1.84
CA LEU A 66 -10.74 -2.42 2.38
C LEU A 66 -11.32 -1.71 3.61
N SER A 67 -10.48 -1.19 4.50
CA SER A 67 -10.90 -0.37 5.65
C SER A 67 -11.65 0.88 5.19
N ALA A 68 -11.14 1.57 4.18
CA ALA A 68 -11.78 2.75 3.60
C ALA A 68 -13.15 2.42 2.98
N ILE A 69 -13.25 1.29 2.25
CA ILE A 69 -14.54 0.81 1.72
C ILE A 69 -15.52 0.52 2.86
N ARG A 70 -15.09 -0.19 3.91
CA ARG A 70 -15.96 -0.51 5.05
C ARG A 70 -16.48 0.76 5.71
N ARG A 71 -15.61 1.75 5.94
CA ARG A 71 -15.99 3.07 6.47
C ARG A 71 -17.00 3.77 5.57
N LEU A 72 -16.78 3.76 4.26
CA LEU A 72 -17.70 4.35 3.29
C LEU A 72 -19.07 3.65 3.31
N ILE A 73 -19.10 2.32 3.33
CA ILE A 73 -20.36 1.55 3.42
C ILE A 73 -21.09 1.89 4.71
N THR A 74 -20.42 1.85 5.87
CA THR A 74 -21.03 2.16 7.17
C THR A 74 -21.62 3.58 7.21
N ASN A 75 -20.94 4.56 6.62
CA ASN A 75 -21.43 5.94 6.56
C ASN A 75 -22.61 6.10 5.58
N ASN A 76 -22.67 5.30 4.51
CA ASN A 76 -23.75 5.37 3.52
C ASN A 76 -24.93 4.43 3.82
N GLN A 77 -24.89 3.57 4.85
CA GLN A 77 -26.08 2.80 5.26
C GLN A 77 -27.29 3.69 5.63
N GLU A 78 -27.12 5.01 5.77
CA GLU A 78 -28.17 5.99 5.99
C GLU A 78 -28.76 6.63 4.71
N LYS A 79 -28.16 6.37 3.53
CA LYS A 79 -28.61 6.93 2.25
C LYS A 79 -28.54 5.87 1.16
N ASP A 80 -29.70 5.41 0.69
CA ASP A 80 -29.82 4.69 -0.58
C ASP A 80 -29.27 5.62 -1.66
N ASP A 81 -28.07 5.37 -2.22
CA ASP A 81 -27.67 5.82 -3.56
C ASP A 81 -26.27 5.31 -3.98
N GLU A 82 -26.25 4.80 -5.22
CA GLU A 82 -25.17 4.72 -6.23
C GLU A 82 -23.74 4.25 -5.85
N TYR A 83 -23.35 3.10 -6.42
CA TYR A 83 -22.10 2.38 -6.18
C TYR A 83 -20.82 2.97 -6.82
N ASP A 84 -20.86 4.21 -7.33
CA ASP A 84 -19.70 4.84 -8.01
C ASP A 84 -19.00 5.92 -7.15
N GLN A 85 -19.02 5.74 -5.82
CA GLN A 85 -18.33 6.67 -4.93
C GLN A 85 -16.82 6.44 -4.95
N ILE A 86 -16.07 7.53 -5.19
CA ILE A 86 -14.62 7.54 -5.09
C ILE A 86 -14.20 7.26 -3.64
N VAL A 87 -13.44 6.18 -3.43
CA VAL A 87 -12.92 5.81 -2.10
C VAL A 87 -11.73 6.70 -1.76
N HIS A 88 -11.94 7.63 -0.82
CA HIS A 88 -10.88 8.45 -0.25
C HIS A 88 -10.26 7.74 0.97
N LEU A 89 -8.96 7.52 0.96
CA LEU A 89 -8.21 6.92 2.06
C LEU A 89 -7.67 8.01 2.98
N ILE A 90 -7.77 7.76 4.29
CA ILE A 90 -7.23 8.63 5.34
C ILE A 90 -6.24 7.86 6.20
N LYS A 91 -5.54 8.55 7.10
CA LYS A 91 -4.52 7.94 7.96
C LYS A 91 -5.02 6.77 8.79
N SER A 92 -6.27 6.81 9.29
CA SER A 92 -6.82 5.72 10.10
C SER A 92 -7.08 4.42 9.33
N ASP A 93 -7.03 4.47 8.01
CA ASP A 93 -7.20 3.28 7.18
C ASP A 93 -5.89 2.44 7.14
N PHE A 94 -4.72 3.05 7.40
CA PHE A 94 -3.40 2.43 7.43
C PHE A 94 -2.93 2.09 8.85
#